data_AF-A0A0A7CN07-F1
#
_entry.id   AF-A0A0A7CN07-F1
#
_cell.length_a   1.000
_cell.length_b   1.000
_cell.length_c   1.000
_cell.angle_alpha   90.00
_cell.angle_beta   90.00
_cell.angle_gamma   90.00
#
_symmetry.space_group_name_H-M   'P 1'
#
loop_
_entity.id
_entity.type
_entity.pdbx_description
1 polymer ?
#
loop_
_entity_poly.entity_id
_entity_poly.type
_entity_poly.pdbx_seq_one_letter_code
_entity_poly.pdbx_strand_id
1 'polypeptide(L)'
;MKAQLIGTSLAVAAAVAAAATCTAPVPNTDYWGNDITTTSRTRVADCCTDCGKTAGCTHYVFNSYTETCILKSGTPNEATTVEGAFGGKLTSAPVPTTAAVPVSGGNQCSIVERDTDYIGNDITTTTRSQFADCCTDCSKTAGCTHYVWNSFTETCILKSGSGDRTPVTGAFAAKLKAPAPLPSPSPSPSPSPSPSSQAPGCGERVRKSWRMLTDAERKLYLKATSSAMARGDHKLFVTVHSNAMTFGEAHGSTCSFWLWHRRFLLAYEEMLRSQGPEFACLTIPYIDYVQDSVDFRSGKCNSVKSCSNAAADLLALAPVAANPVRRGDWSRVRYDDRFGFEAIKRLILPAGQKPTMTAISAAVETNVHNIFHSILGGDMQTASSNNDPIFYLHHATIDLLHTIYRECRLKGVADNDERNFKECTVRYDGRNTRNVRGNTAPMMMQASTDVTADPRMKKWFEGVPNTYMALTDASKLGKFSYKYSLAGFLVDMNNQCDAVSTRKKDLRESGQIMTRMGRSENDIQRDWRAAVYTQGQADGLSDGAIEDEMEKIMVMMYENCFPGGTVEDFTPEFKATWGITEPKRSWTLLQGIKSGTNPIHISRWTEINMEYYNCAGDVKSY
;
A
#
# COMPACT_ATOMS: atom_id res chain seq x y z
N MET A 1 -74.09 -37.99 -2.72
CA MET A 1 -72.98 -37.96 -3.70
C MET A 1 -71.99 -36.92 -3.20
N LYS A 2 -70.96 -37.32 -2.44
CA LYS A 2 -69.55 -37.54 -2.86
C LYS A 2 -68.89 -36.31 -3.52
N ALA A 3 -67.96 -35.68 -2.80
CA ALA A 3 -66.57 -35.49 -3.25
C ALA A 3 -65.67 -35.09 -2.08
N GLN A 4 -64.57 -35.83 -1.92
CA GLN A 4 -63.48 -35.68 -0.96
C GLN A 4 -62.57 -34.49 -1.30
N LEU A 5 -62.07 -33.79 -0.28
CA LEU A 5 -60.81 -33.05 -0.32
C LEU A 5 -59.86 -33.70 0.69
N ILE A 6 -58.81 -34.32 0.17
CA ILE A 6 -57.70 -34.91 0.93
C ILE A 6 -56.66 -33.82 1.14
N GLY A 7 -56.49 -33.36 2.38
CA GLY A 7 -55.33 -32.58 2.81
C GLY A 7 -54.44 -33.48 3.65
N THR A 8 -53.30 -33.92 3.11
CA THR A 8 -52.27 -34.64 3.86
C THR A 8 -51.30 -33.66 4.50
N SER A 9 -51.36 -33.58 5.83
CA SER A 9 -50.34 -32.97 6.69
C SER A 9 -49.12 -33.89 6.75
N LEU A 10 -47.95 -33.42 6.30
CA LEU A 10 -46.66 -34.03 6.67
C LEU A 10 -46.00 -33.16 7.74
N ALA A 11 -45.97 -33.66 8.98
CA ALA A 11 -45.10 -33.18 10.02
C ALA A 11 -43.68 -33.67 9.76
N VAL A 12 -42.72 -32.75 9.58
CA VAL A 12 -41.30 -33.08 9.58
C VAL A 12 -40.80 -32.96 11.02
N ALA A 13 -40.45 -34.07 11.65
CA ALA A 13 -39.70 -34.08 12.89
C ALA A 13 -38.26 -33.61 12.62
N ALA A 14 -37.89 -32.43 13.12
CA ALA A 14 -36.50 -31.98 13.12
C ALA A 14 -35.74 -32.73 14.23
N ALA A 15 -34.69 -33.48 13.85
CA ALA A 15 -33.73 -34.01 14.81
C ALA A 15 -32.90 -32.86 15.39
N VAL A 16 -32.95 -32.69 16.72
CA VAL A 16 -32.13 -31.70 17.43
C VAL A 16 -30.71 -32.27 17.56
N ALA A 17 -29.74 -31.69 16.86
CA ALA A 17 -28.33 -32.00 17.06
C ALA A 17 -27.84 -31.46 18.42
N ALA A 18 -27.11 -32.27 19.19
CA ALA A 18 -26.52 -31.83 20.44
C ALA A 18 -25.42 -30.77 20.19
N ALA A 19 -25.43 -29.68 20.98
CA ALA A 19 -24.43 -28.63 20.90
C ALA A 19 -23.06 -29.13 21.38
N ALA A 20 -21.99 -28.69 20.72
CA ALA A 20 -20.62 -28.99 21.11
C ALA A 20 -20.31 -28.47 22.53
N THR A 21 -19.57 -29.26 23.31
CA THR A 21 -19.15 -28.87 24.68
C THR A 21 -17.64 -28.69 24.76
N CYS A 22 -17.18 -27.65 25.44
CA CYS A 22 -15.76 -27.36 25.66
C CYS A 22 -15.46 -27.10 27.14
N THR A 23 -14.19 -27.20 27.52
CA THR A 23 -13.70 -26.71 28.81
C THR A 23 -13.92 -25.21 28.93
N ALA A 24 -14.02 -24.71 30.17
CA ALA A 24 -13.97 -23.28 30.43
C ALA A 24 -12.67 -22.68 29.81
N PRO A 25 -12.75 -21.55 29.09
CA PRO A 25 -11.57 -20.91 28.53
C PRO A 25 -10.61 -20.49 29.63
N VAL A 26 -9.35 -20.87 29.50
CA VAL A 26 -8.29 -20.47 30.43
C VAL A 26 -7.72 -19.12 29.96
N PRO A 27 -7.75 -18.06 30.79
CA PRO A 27 -7.22 -16.75 30.41
C PRO A 27 -5.69 -16.77 30.25
N ASN A 28 -5.19 -15.82 29.47
CA ASN A 28 -3.79 -15.62 29.09
C ASN A 28 -3.07 -16.88 28.60
N THR A 29 -3.80 -17.77 27.92
CA THR A 29 -3.31 -19.10 27.51
C THR A 29 -3.34 -19.22 26.00
N ASP A 30 -2.16 -19.32 25.39
CA ASP A 30 -2.01 -19.63 23.96
C ASP A 30 -1.45 -21.05 23.78
N TYR A 31 -2.09 -21.83 22.92
CA TYR A 31 -1.62 -23.15 22.50
C TYR A 31 -0.87 -22.97 21.18
N TRP A 32 0.44 -23.16 21.15
CA TRP A 32 1.21 -22.84 19.94
C TRP A 32 0.99 -23.86 18.79
N GLY A 33 0.76 -23.40 17.57
CA GLY A 33 0.70 -24.23 16.36
C GLY A 33 -0.57 -25.07 16.16
N ASN A 34 -0.54 -25.99 15.18
CA ASN A 34 -1.65 -26.85 14.76
C ASN A 34 -2.95 -26.12 14.34
N ASP A 35 -2.81 -24.93 13.77
CA ASP A 35 -3.92 -24.10 13.30
C ASP A 35 -4.62 -24.72 12.08
N ILE A 36 -5.94 -24.90 12.18
CA ILE A 36 -6.81 -25.37 11.11
C ILE A 36 -7.32 -24.18 10.30
N THR A 37 -7.89 -23.21 11.01
CA THR A 37 -8.51 -22.02 10.44
C THR A 37 -8.75 -20.97 11.53
N THR A 38 -9.18 -19.78 11.15
CA THR A 38 -9.53 -18.70 12.07
C THR A 38 -10.91 -18.16 11.75
N THR A 39 -11.73 -17.95 12.77
CA THR A 39 -13.04 -17.28 12.67
C THR A 39 -13.02 -15.98 13.47
N SER A 40 -13.80 -14.99 13.05
CA SER A 40 -14.00 -13.75 13.82
C SER A 40 -15.22 -13.88 14.73
N ARG A 41 -15.02 -13.62 16.02
CA ARG A 41 -16.05 -13.68 17.07
C ARG A 41 -15.80 -12.59 18.10
N THR A 42 -16.86 -11.99 18.61
CA THR A 42 -16.76 -10.95 19.66
C THR A 42 -16.75 -11.54 21.08
N ARG A 43 -17.00 -12.85 21.23
CA ARG A 43 -17.01 -13.55 22.53
C ARG A 43 -16.23 -14.85 22.47
N VAL A 44 -15.39 -15.09 23.47
CA VAL A 44 -14.62 -16.33 23.63
C VAL A 44 -15.49 -17.61 23.63
N ALA A 45 -16.72 -17.52 24.16
CA ALA A 45 -17.65 -18.65 24.23
C ALA A 45 -18.06 -19.17 22.84
N ASP A 46 -18.04 -18.31 21.83
CA ASP A 46 -18.48 -18.65 20.47
C ASP A 46 -17.43 -19.51 19.74
N CYS A 47 -16.16 -19.45 20.17
CA CYS A 47 -15.08 -20.27 19.61
C CYS A 47 -15.30 -21.77 19.81
N CYS A 48 -15.99 -22.16 20.89
CA CYS A 48 -16.34 -23.56 21.13
C CYS A 48 -17.31 -24.10 20.06
N THR A 49 -18.27 -23.27 19.66
CA THR A 49 -19.26 -23.64 18.63
C THR A 49 -18.58 -23.77 17.27
N ASP A 50 -17.66 -22.87 16.96
CA ASP A 50 -16.90 -22.91 15.71
C ASP A 50 -16.00 -24.13 15.65
N CYS A 51 -15.32 -24.47 16.76
CA CYS A 51 -14.52 -25.69 16.85
C CYS A 51 -15.38 -26.95 16.68
N GLY A 52 -16.54 -27.03 17.34
CA GLY A 52 -17.45 -28.18 17.23
C GLY A 52 -18.03 -28.42 15.83
N LYS A 53 -18.05 -27.39 14.97
CA LYS A 53 -18.48 -27.48 13.56
C LYS A 53 -17.33 -27.73 12.59
N THR A 54 -16.09 -27.57 13.04
CA THR A 54 -14.90 -27.66 12.19
C THR A 54 -14.33 -29.08 12.28
N ALA A 55 -14.40 -29.81 11.17
CA ALA A 55 -13.87 -31.16 11.10
C ALA A 55 -12.38 -31.19 11.51
N GLY A 56 -12.04 -32.04 12.49
CA GLY A 56 -10.67 -32.16 13.01
C GLY A 56 -10.28 -31.14 14.09
N CYS A 57 -11.17 -30.23 14.49
CA CYS A 57 -10.90 -29.31 15.59
C CYS A 57 -11.00 -29.99 16.96
N THR A 58 -9.99 -29.77 17.78
CA THR A 58 -9.88 -30.33 19.13
C THR A 58 -9.75 -29.25 20.20
N HIS A 59 -9.27 -28.05 19.84
CA HIS A 59 -9.12 -26.92 20.75
C HIS A 59 -9.11 -25.58 19.99
N TYR A 60 -9.21 -24.48 20.72
CA TYR A 60 -9.14 -23.13 20.15
C TYR A 60 -8.36 -22.17 21.05
N VAL A 61 -7.87 -21.08 20.46
CA VAL A 61 -7.33 -19.91 21.16
C VAL A 61 -8.07 -18.67 20.68
N PHE A 62 -8.71 -17.94 21.59
CA PHE A 62 -9.36 -16.67 21.29
C PHE A 62 -8.42 -15.51 21.61
N ASN A 63 -8.23 -14.58 20.68
CA ASN A 63 -7.49 -13.34 20.91
C ASN A 63 -8.48 -12.19 21.12
N SER A 64 -8.49 -11.62 22.33
CA SER A 64 -9.42 -10.53 22.70
C SER A 64 -9.09 -9.18 22.06
N TYR A 65 -7.87 -8.97 21.56
CA TYR A 65 -7.49 -7.73 20.88
C TYR A 65 -7.88 -7.71 19.41
N THR A 66 -7.90 -8.89 18.77
CA THR A 66 -8.24 -9.04 17.35
C THR A 66 -9.64 -9.64 17.13
N GLU A 67 -10.32 -10.06 18.19
CA GLU A 67 -11.63 -10.71 18.16
C GLU A 67 -11.67 -11.95 17.25
N THR A 68 -10.63 -12.79 17.36
CA THR A 68 -10.45 -13.98 16.50
C THR A 68 -10.32 -15.27 17.29
N CYS A 69 -11.05 -16.30 16.89
CA CYS A 69 -10.89 -17.68 17.33
C CYS A 69 -9.97 -18.44 16.38
N ILE A 70 -8.81 -18.87 16.86
CA ILE A 70 -7.89 -19.70 16.12
C ILE A 70 -8.21 -21.15 16.46
N LEU A 71 -8.81 -21.88 15.51
CA LEU A 71 -9.25 -23.27 15.67
C LEU A 71 -8.09 -24.21 15.37
N LYS A 72 -7.87 -25.20 16.22
CA LYS A 72 -6.66 -26.01 16.23
C LYS A 72 -6.97 -27.50 16.31
N SER A 73 -6.08 -28.33 15.77
CA SER A 73 -6.19 -29.79 15.69
C SER A 73 -5.19 -30.51 16.61
N GLY A 74 -5.44 -31.79 16.90
CA GLY A 74 -4.53 -32.63 17.69
C GLY A 74 -4.54 -32.34 19.19
N THR A 75 -3.44 -32.65 19.88
CA THR A 75 -3.31 -32.35 21.31
C THR A 75 -2.73 -30.94 21.50
N PRO A 76 -3.28 -30.11 22.39
CA PRO A 76 -2.72 -28.78 22.65
C PRO A 76 -1.25 -28.87 23.08
N ASN A 77 -0.38 -28.11 22.42
CA ASN A 77 1.05 -28.00 22.77
C ASN A 77 1.24 -27.26 24.11
N GLU A 78 2.48 -27.20 24.62
CA GLU A 78 2.79 -26.45 25.86
C GLU A 78 2.26 -25.02 25.76
N ALA A 79 1.46 -24.62 26.75
CA ALA A 79 0.82 -23.33 26.77
C ALA A 79 1.79 -22.23 27.18
N THR A 80 1.89 -21.17 26.39
CA THR A 80 2.62 -19.95 26.77
C THR A 80 1.68 -18.89 27.31
N THR A 81 2.15 -18.12 28.29
CA THR A 81 1.40 -17.00 28.83
C THR A 81 1.41 -15.83 27.84
N VAL A 82 0.26 -15.56 27.22
CA VAL A 82 0.06 -14.46 26.28
C VAL A 82 -1.13 -13.63 26.75
N GLU A 83 -0.89 -12.37 27.11
CA GLU A 83 -1.96 -11.47 27.58
C GLU A 83 -3.06 -11.35 26.51
N GLY A 84 -4.33 -11.46 26.91
CA GLY A 84 -5.47 -11.38 26.00
C GLY A 84 -5.78 -12.64 25.17
N ALA A 85 -5.01 -13.72 25.33
CA ALA A 85 -5.32 -15.02 24.73
C ALA A 85 -6.18 -15.90 25.67
N PHE A 86 -7.18 -16.61 25.15
CA PHE A 86 -8.02 -17.52 25.93
C PHE A 86 -8.09 -18.90 25.28
N GLY A 87 -7.53 -19.92 25.94
CA GLY A 87 -7.44 -21.28 25.41
C GLY A 87 -8.57 -22.20 25.91
N GLY A 88 -9.28 -22.86 25.00
CA GLY A 88 -10.34 -23.83 25.34
C GLY A 88 -10.22 -25.15 24.56
N LYS A 89 -10.67 -26.26 25.15
CA LYS A 89 -10.56 -27.62 24.58
C LYS A 89 -11.94 -28.25 24.39
N LEU A 90 -12.14 -28.98 23.30
CA LEU A 90 -13.40 -29.68 23.02
C LEU A 90 -13.51 -30.95 23.88
N THR A 91 -14.62 -31.13 24.60
CA THR A 91 -14.85 -32.28 25.50
C THR A 91 -15.75 -33.36 24.91
N SER A 92 -16.58 -33.02 23.91
CA SER A 92 -17.26 -34.00 23.05
C SER A 92 -17.65 -33.36 21.71
N ALA A 93 -17.34 -34.04 20.60
CA ALA A 93 -17.77 -33.67 19.26
C ALA A 93 -19.12 -34.35 18.91
N PRO A 94 -19.99 -33.73 18.09
CA PRO A 94 -21.20 -34.40 17.61
C PRO A 94 -20.83 -35.63 16.76
N VAL A 95 -21.52 -36.75 16.97
CA VAL A 95 -21.32 -38.01 16.24
C VAL A 95 -21.55 -37.77 14.73
N PRO A 96 -20.66 -38.22 13.83
CA PRO A 96 -20.87 -38.09 12.40
C PRO A 96 -21.85 -39.16 11.92
N THR A 97 -23.03 -38.75 11.47
CA THR A 97 -23.93 -39.61 10.69
C THR A 97 -23.36 -39.78 9.28
N THR A 98 -22.78 -40.95 9.04
CA THR A 98 -22.52 -41.50 7.72
C THR A 98 -23.84 -41.82 7.03
N ALA A 99 -24.45 -40.82 6.40
CA ALA A 99 -25.53 -41.03 5.45
C ALA A 99 -25.16 -40.36 4.14
N ALA A 100 -24.93 -41.18 3.11
CA ALA A 100 -24.84 -40.72 1.74
C ALA A 100 -26.12 -39.96 1.38
N VAL A 101 -26.00 -38.68 1.07
CA VAL A 101 -27.06 -37.90 0.44
C VAL A 101 -26.73 -37.83 -1.06
N PRO A 102 -27.66 -38.20 -1.95
CA PRO A 102 -27.46 -38.09 -3.39
C PRO A 102 -27.46 -36.61 -3.79
N VAL A 103 -26.42 -36.17 -4.49
CA VAL A 103 -26.39 -34.83 -5.07
C VAL A 103 -27.15 -34.87 -6.41
N SER A 104 -28.22 -34.08 -6.50
CA SER A 104 -28.89 -33.77 -7.75
C SER A 104 -27.96 -32.96 -8.65
N GLY A 105 -27.27 -33.64 -9.54
CA GLY A 105 -26.43 -33.09 -10.61
C GLY A 105 -25.97 -34.27 -11.46
N GLY A 106 -26.65 -34.49 -12.59
CA GLY A 106 -26.72 -35.76 -13.30
C GLY A 106 -25.40 -36.43 -13.71
N ASN A 107 -25.55 -37.71 -14.07
CA ASN A 107 -24.60 -38.77 -14.45
C ASN A 107 -23.53 -38.45 -15.54
N GLN A 108 -23.01 -37.22 -15.63
CA GLN A 108 -22.15 -36.72 -16.72
C GLN A 108 -20.65 -36.78 -16.43
N CYS A 109 -20.24 -36.81 -15.16
CA CYS A 109 -18.83 -36.95 -14.77
C CYS A 109 -18.57 -38.26 -14.01
N SER A 110 -17.30 -38.68 -14.00
CA SER A 110 -16.78 -39.80 -13.23
C SER A 110 -16.95 -39.58 -11.73
N ILE A 111 -16.64 -40.61 -10.94
CA ILE A 111 -16.51 -40.45 -9.49
C ILE A 111 -15.46 -39.37 -9.21
N VAL A 112 -15.76 -38.50 -8.25
CA VAL A 112 -14.91 -37.38 -7.85
C VAL A 112 -13.76 -37.90 -6.99
N GLU A 113 -12.55 -37.54 -7.39
CA GLU A 113 -11.30 -37.86 -6.72
C GLU A 113 -10.98 -36.75 -5.73
N ARG A 114 -10.93 -37.07 -4.43
CA ARG A 114 -10.57 -36.13 -3.39
C ARG A 114 -9.07 -35.92 -3.31
N ASP A 115 -8.70 -34.74 -2.84
CA ASP A 115 -7.34 -34.27 -2.66
C ASP A 115 -6.45 -34.51 -3.88
N THR A 116 -7.03 -34.32 -5.07
CA THR A 116 -6.41 -34.67 -6.35
C THR A 116 -6.45 -33.47 -7.29
N ASP A 117 -5.29 -33.07 -7.79
CA ASP A 117 -5.12 -32.11 -8.87
C ASP A 117 -4.54 -32.78 -10.12
N TYR A 118 -4.84 -32.19 -11.27
CA TYR A 118 -4.31 -32.58 -12.57
C TYR A 118 -3.46 -31.41 -13.09
N ILE A 119 -2.15 -31.58 -13.19
CA ILE A 119 -1.25 -30.46 -13.54
C ILE A 119 -1.36 -30.13 -15.03
N GLY A 120 -1.58 -28.85 -15.35
CA GLY A 120 -1.64 -28.31 -16.71
C GLY A 120 -2.96 -28.55 -17.45
N ASN A 121 -2.97 -28.26 -18.75
CA ASN A 121 -4.15 -28.38 -19.64
C ASN A 121 -5.35 -27.50 -19.27
N ASP A 122 -5.12 -26.35 -18.63
CA ASP A 122 -6.18 -25.42 -18.23
C ASP A 122 -6.76 -24.66 -19.43
N ILE A 123 -8.08 -24.69 -19.59
CA ILE A 123 -8.83 -23.97 -20.63
C ILE A 123 -9.30 -22.62 -20.09
N THR A 124 -10.01 -22.67 -18.97
CA THR A 124 -10.62 -21.51 -18.31
C THR A 124 -11.00 -21.88 -16.89
N THR A 125 -11.43 -20.91 -16.11
CA THR A 125 -11.92 -21.13 -14.74
C THR A 125 -13.32 -20.56 -14.55
N THR A 126 -14.10 -21.19 -13.67
CA THR A 126 -15.39 -20.70 -13.18
C THR A 126 -15.39 -20.76 -11.65
N THR A 127 -16.33 -20.06 -11.00
CA THR A 127 -16.48 -20.08 -9.54
C THR A 127 -17.77 -20.80 -9.17
N ARG A 128 -17.68 -21.82 -8.32
CA ARG A 128 -18.80 -22.63 -7.83
C ARG A 128 -18.58 -22.99 -6.37
N SER A 129 -19.63 -22.85 -5.55
CA SER A 129 -19.58 -23.19 -4.12
C SER A 129 -19.53 -24.69 -3.86
N GLN A 130 -19.80 -25.54 -4.88
CA GLN A 130 -19.66 -26.99 -4.78
C GLN A 130 -18.94 -27.58 -5.99
N PHE A 131 -18.06 -28.58 -5.75
CA PHE A 131 -17.32 -29.27 -6.81
C PHE A 131 -18.22 -29.98 -7.84
N ALA A 132 -19.45 -30.35 -7.47
CA ALA A 132 -20.38 -31.03 -8.35
C ALA A 132 -20.84 -30.14 -9.52
N ASP A 133 -20.88 -28.82 -9.31
CA ASP A 133 -21.33 -27.86 -10.32
C ASP A 133 -20.29 -27.65 -11.44
N CYS A 134 -19.02 -27.93 -11.15
CA CYS A 134 -17.94 -27.87 -12.14
C CYS A 134 -18.12 -28.85 -13.30
N CYS A 135 -18.83 -29.96 -13.06
CA CYS A 135 -19.17 -30.91 -14.12
C CYS A 135 -20.07 -30.28 -15.19
N THR A 136 -21.01 -29.42 -14.78
CA THR A 136 -21.92 -28.70 -15.69
C THR A 136 -21.17 -27.61 -16.45
N ASP A 137 -20.21 -26.94 -15.82
CA ASP A 137 -19.39 -25.93 -16.47
C ASP A 137 -18.46 -26.56 -17.51
N CYS A 138 -17.88 -27.72 -17.18
CA CYS A 138 -17.05 -28.47 -18.12
C CYS A 138 -17.89 -28.98 -19.31
N SER A 139 -19.11 -29.50 -19.10
CA SER A 139 -19.93 -30.01 -20.21
C SER A 139 -20.39 -28.93 -21.20
N LYS A 140 -20.40 -27.66 -20.79
CA LYS A 140 -20.72 -26.49 -21.63
C LYS A 140 -19.49 -25.82 -22.25
N THR A 141 -18.29 -26.22 -21.86
CA THR A 141 -17.04 -25.58 -22.30
C THR A 141 -16.40 -26.39 -23.43
N ALA A 142 -16.30 -25.79 -24.61
CA ALA A 142 -15.71 -26.44 -25.77
C ALA A 142 -14.29 -26.94 -25.48
N GLY A 143 -14.05 -28.22 -25.74
CA GLY A 143 -12.75 -28.86 -25.49
C GLY A 143 -12.49 -29.29 -24.04
N CYS A 144 -13.42 -29.05 -23.10
CA CYS A 144 -13.27 -29.51 -21.72
C CYS A 144 -13.53 -31.01 -21.59
N THR A 145 -12.62 -31.71 -20.92
CA THR A 145 -12.73 -33.15 -20.65
C THR A 145 -12.57 -33.48 -19.17
N HIS A 146 -11.96 -32.59 -18.38
CA HIS A 146 -11.74 -32.75 -16.93
C HIS A 146 -11.97 -31.42 -16.21
N TYR A 147 -12.22 -31.49 -14.91
CA TYR A 147 -12.14 -30.31 -14.04
C TYR A 147 -11.40 -30.65 -12.74
N VAL A 148 -10.83 -29.62 -12.11
CA VAL A 148 -10.34 -29.67 -10.73
C VAL A 148 -10.99 -28.52 -9.97
N TRP A 149 -11.70 -28.82 -8.89
CA TRP A 149 -12.30 -27.83 -8.01
C TRP A 149 -11.46 -27.65 -6.76
N ASN A 150 -11.13 -26.41 -6.42
CA ASN A 150 -10.37 -26.10 -5.22
C ASN A 150 -11.31 -25.61 -4.12
N SER A 151 -11.42 -26.37 -3.04
CA SER A 151 -12.34 -26.09 -1.93
C SER A 151 -11.98 -24.85 -1.11
N PHE A 152 -10.74 -24.36 -1.20
CA PHE A 152 -10.30 -23.15 -0.52
C PHE A 152 -10.59 -21.87 -1.31
N THR A 153 -10.78 -21.99 -2.62
CA THR A 153 -10.99 -20.85 -3.54
C THR A 153 -12.31 -20.93 -4.29
N GLU A 154 -13.11 -21.98 -4.05
CA GLU A 154 -14.37 -22.27 -4.74
C GLU A 154 -14.26 -22.24 -6.27
N THR A 155 -13.06 -22.51 -6.80
CA THR A 155 -12.76 -22.34 -8.23
C THR A 155 -12.77 -23.68 -8.95
N CYS A 156 -13.57 -23.80 -10.01
CA CYS A 156 -13.49 -24.88 -10.99
C CYS A 156 -12.45 -24.52 -12.05
N ILE A 157 -11.41 -25.32 -12.16
CA ILE A 157 -10.43 -25.23 -13.23
C ILE A 157 -10.87 -26.23 -14.29
N LEU A 158 -11.30 -25.72 -15.46
CA LEU A 158 -11.80 -26.52 -16.57
C LEU A 158 -10.65 -26.86 -17.50
N LYS A 159 -10.50 -28.14 -17.85
CA LYS A 159 -9.26 -28.68 -18.41
C LYS A 159 -9.51 -29.52 -19.65
N SER A 160 -8.61 -29.45 -20.62
CA SER A 160 -8.70 -30.18 -21.90
C SER A 160 -8.20 -31.62 -21.81
N GLY A 161 -7.56 -32.02 -20.71
CA GLY A 161 -7.05 -33.38 -20.46
C GLY A 161 -6.69 -33.62 -18.99
N SER A 162 -6.27 -34.84 -18.65
CA SER A 162 -5.99 -35.24 -17.26
C SER A 162 -4.59 -34.89 -16.76
N GLY A 163 -3.67 -34.37 -17.57
CA GLY A 163 -2.30 -34.01 -17.10
C GLY A 163 -1.63 -35.09 -16.23
N ASP A 164 -0.67 -34.67 -15.39
CA ASP A 164 -0.11 -35.52 -14.34
C ASP A 164 -0.91 -35.38 -13.04
N ARG A 165 -1.30 -36.52 -12.45
CA ARG A 165 -2.10 -36.60 -11.22
C ARG A 165 -1.25 -36.35 -9.99
N THR A 166 -1.55 -35.31 -9.21
CA THR A 166 -0.80 -34.93 -8.01
C THR A 166 -1.71 -34.82 -6.79
N PRO A 167 -1.32 -35.35 -5.60
CA PRO A 167 -2.07 -35.15 -4.38
C PRO A 167 -2.03 -33.69 -3.92
N VAL A 168 -3.18 -33.05 -3.80
CA VAL A 168 -3.33 -31.67 -3.32
C VAL A 168 -4.54 -31.61 -2.40
N THR A 169 -4.32 -31.44 -1.10
CA THR A 169 -5.40 -31.33 -0.11
C THR A 169 -6.38 -30.24 -0.52
N GLY A 170 -7.69 -30.53 -0.46
CA GLY A 170 -8.77 -29.62 -0.85
C GLY A 170 -9.04 -29.51 -2.36
N ALA A 171 -8.32 -30.25 -3.21
CA ALA A 171 -8.63 -30.35 -4.64
C ALA A 171 -9.57 -31.52 -4.93
N PHE A 172 -10.59 -31.32 -5.76
CA PHE A 172 -11.60 -32.32 -6.13
C PHE A 172 -11.65 -32.43 -7.65
N ALA A 173 -11.14 -33.53 -8.20
CA ALA A 173 -11.04 -33.72 -9.64
C ALA A 173 -12.06 -34.72 -10.18
N ALA A 174 -12.58 -34.49 -11.38
CA ALA A 174 -13.36 -35.49 -12.11
C ALA A 174 -13.29 -35.31 -13.62
N LYS A 175 -13.63 -36.38 -14.36
CA LYS A 175 -13.61 -36.47 -15.81
C LYS A 175 -15.03 -36.53 -16.39
N LEU A 176 -15.28 -35.91 -17.54
CA LEU A 176 -16.53 -36.08 -18.29
C LEU A 176 -16.63 -37.48 -18.94
N LYS A 177 -17.81 -38.11 -18.85
CA LYS A 177 -18.07 -39.48 -19.36
C LYS A 177 -18.25 -39.57 -20.90
N ALA A 178 -18.62 -38.49 -21.61
CA ALA A 178 -18.62 -38.39 -23.09
C ALA A 178 -18.76 -36.91 -23.58
N PRO A 179 -18.31 -36.54 -24.80
CA PRO A 179 -18.03 -35.14 -25.17
C PRO A 179 -19.17 -34.40 -25.89
N ALA A 180 -19.17 -33.06 -25.78
CA ALA A 180 -20.01 -32.16 -26.58
C ALA A 180 -19.60 -32.16 -28.07
N PRO A 181 -20.53 -32.04 -29.04
CA PRO A 181 -20.24 -32.18 -30.47
C PRO A 181 -19.58 -30.94 -31.09
N LEU A 182 -18.70 -31.16 -32.10
CA LEU A 182 -18.05 -30.12 -32.93
C LEU A 182 -18.96 -29.60 -34.05
N PRO A 183 -18.79 -28.33 -34.48
CA PRO A 183 -18.92 -27.94 -35.88
C PRO A 183 -17.55 -27.67 -36.54
N SER A 184 -17.43 -28.10 -37.80
CA SER A 184 -16.27 -27.89 -38.69
C SER A 184 -16.21 -26.46 -39.29
N PRO A 185 -15.03 -25.97 -39.71
CA PRO A 185 -14.88 -24.67 -40.35
C PRO A 185 -15.18 -24.74 -41.86
N SER A 186 -15.81 -23.68 -42.38
CA SER A 186 -15.90 -23.39 -43.82
C SER A 186 -15.04 -22.14 -44.13
N PRO A 187 -14.38 -22.03 -45.29
CA PRO A 187 -13.32 -21.06 -45.50
C PRO A 187 -13.89 -19.67 -45.79
N SER A 188 -13.31 -18.64 -45.18
CA SER A 188 -13.55 -17.25 -45.56
C SER A 188 -12.21 -16.53 -45.75
N PRO A 189 -12.16 -15.55 -46.66
CA PRO A 189 -10.94 -15.22 -47.39
C PRO A 189 -9.98 -14.37 -46.57
N SER A 190 -8.72 -14.50 -46.97
CA SER A 190 -7.55 -13.77 -46.49
C SER A 190 -7.82 -12.27 -46.28
N PRO A 191 -7.58 -11.70 -45.08
CA PRO A 191 -7.36 -10.27 -44.99
C PRO A 191 -5.93 -9.95 -45.45
N SER A 192 -5.84 -9.03 -46.40
CA SER A 192 -4.60 -8.32 -46.76
C SER A 192 -3.86 -7.82 -45.52
N PRO A 193 -2.52 -7.70 -45.57
CA PRO A 193 -1.74 -7.27 -44.42
C PRO A 193 -2.04 -5.81 -44.11
N SER A 194 -2.79 -5.56 -43.04
CA SER A 194 -2.72 -4.26 -42.37
C SER A 194 -1.35 -4.15 -41.70
N PRO A 195 -0.70 -2.98 -41.79
CA PRO A 195 0.68 -2.82 -41.43
C PRO A 195 0.88 -3.14 -39.95
N SER A 196 1.95 -3.85 -39.66
CA SER A 196 2.50 -3.99 -38.32
C SER A 196 2.65 -2.60 -37.70
N SER A 197 1.71 -2.21 -36.85
CA SER A 197 2.01 -1.17 -35.88
C SER A 197 3.01 -1.79 -34.92
N GLN A 198 4.27 -1.42 -35.09
CA GLN A 198 5.21 -1.45 -33.99
C GLN A 198 4.49 -0.91 -32.75
N ALA A 199 4.59 -1.63 -31.63
CA ALA A 199 4.21 -1.06 -30.35
C ALA A 199 4.82 0.36 -30.30
N PRO A 200 4.02 1.42 -30.12
CA PRO A 200 4.57 2.76 -30.07
C PRO A 200 5.67 2.73 -29.02
N GLY A 201 6.90 3.05 -29.43
CA GLY A 201 8.02 3.10 -28.50
C GLY A 201 7.59 4.03 -27.37
N CYS A 202 7.53 3.53 -26.14
CA CYS A 202 6.96 4.24 -25.00
C CYS A 202 7.66 5.56 -24.64
N GLY A 203 8.72 5.91 -25.37
CA GLY A 203 9.62 7.01 -25.04
C GLY A 203 10.32 6.77 -23.69
N GLU A 204 10.86 7.85 -23.15
CA GLU A 204 11.38 7.86 -21.78
C GLU A 204 10.24 7.74 -20.77
N ARG A 205 10.45 6.99 -19.67
CA ARG A 205 9.47 6.89 -18.58
C ARG A 205 9.38 8.23 -17.85
N VAL A 206 8.18 8.80 -17.76
CA VAL A 206 7.93 10.05 -17.05
C VAL A 206 6.81 9.87 -16.02
N ARG A 207 7.15 9.93 -14.73
CA ARG A 207 6.18 9.93 -13.63
C ARG A 207 5.57 11.31 -13.48
N LYS A 208 4.26 11.41 -13.62
CA LYS A 208 3.50 12.66 -13.46
C LYS A 208 2.78 12.70 -12.11
N SER A 209 2.52 13.89 -11.59
CA SER A 209 1.59 14.00 -10.46
C SER A 209 0.21 13.52 -10.89
N TRP A 210 -0.57 12.94 -9.98
CA TRP A 210 -1.94 12.51 -10.27
C TRP A 210 -2.79 13.62 -10.89
N ARG A 211 -2.56 14.85 -10.44
CA ARG A 211 -3.23 16.07 -10.88
C ARG A 211 -2.85 16.48 -12.31
N MET A 212 -1.68 16.06 -12.79
CA MET A 212 -1.21 16.31 -14.17
C MET A 212 -1.53 15.18 -15.14
N LEU A 213 -2.06 14.05 -14.64
CA LEU A 213 -2.59 13.01 -15.52
C LEU A 213 -3.84 13.51 -16.25
N THR A 214 -3.99 13.06 -17.48
CA THR A 214 -5.27 13.10 -18.21
C THR A 214 -6.26 12.09 -17.60
N ASP A 215 -7.55 12.26 -17.89
CA ASP A 215 -8.57 11.27 -17.48
C ASP A 215 -8.29 9.87 -18.02
N ALA A 216 -7.75 9.78 -19.24
CA ALA A 216 -7.37 8.52 -19.85
C ALA A 216 -6.22 7.85 -19.08
N GLU A 217 -5.18 8.60 -18.71
CA GLU A 217 -4.07 8.09 -17.91
C GLU A 217 -4.51 7.65 -16.50
N ARG A 218 -5.38 8.43 -15.83
CA ARG A 218 -5.97 8.04 -14.53
C ARG A 218 -6.73 6.73 -14.65
N LYS A 219 -7.66 6.64 -15.61
CA LYS A 219 -8.45 5.42 -15.85
C LYS A 219 -7.57 4.22 -16.18
N LEU A 220 -6.52 4.40 -16.98
CA LEU A 220 -5.57 3.34 -17.32
C LEU A 220 -4.83 2.82 -16.08
N TYR A 221 -4.35 3.72 -15.22
CA TYR A 221 -3.68 3.35 -13.97
C TYR A 221 -4.61 2.62 -13.00
N LEU A 222 -5.82 3.14 -12.80
CA LEU A 222 -6.84 2.51 -11.95
C LEU A 222 -7.21 1.12 -12.48
N LYS A 223 -7.41 0.98 -13.80
CA LYS A 223 -7.69 -0.30 -14.46
C LYS A 223 -6.55 -1.31 -14.23
N ALA A 224 -5.30 -0.91 -14.46
CA ALA A 224 -4.14 -1.77 -14.25
C ALA A 224 -4.05 -2.23 -12.79
N THR A 225 -4.27 -1.30 -11.86
CA THR A 225 -4.19 -1.59 -10.42
C THR A 225 -5.31 -2.53 -9.98
N SER A 226 -6.57 -2.25 -10.34
CA SER A 226 -7.69 -3.13 -10.03
C SER A 226 -7.52 -4.53 -10.64
N SER A 227 -6.99 -4.62 -11.86
CA SER A 227 -6.71 -5.91 -12.50
C SER A 227 -5.60 -6.68 -11.77
N ALA A 228 -4.52 -6.02 -11.36
CA ALA A 228 -3.47 -6.63 -10.53
C ALA A 228 -3.98 -7.10 -9.17
N MET A 229 -4.90 -6.36 -8.55
CA MET A 229 -5.55 -6.77 -7.30
C MET A 229 -6.46 -7.99 -7.52
N ALA A 230 -7.26 -8.00 -8.59
CA ALA A 230 -8.16 -9.10 -8.92
C ALA A 230 -7.41 -10.41 -9.25
N ARG A 231 -6.23 -10.33 -9.88
CA ARG A 231 -5.38 -11.50 -10.16
C ARG A 231 -4.55 -11.97 -8.96
N GLY A 232 -4.54 -11.22 -7.85
CA GLY A 232 -3.70 -11.51 -6.69
C GLY A 232 -2.23 -11.11 -6.83
N ASP A 233 -1.82 -10.55 -7.97
CA ASP A 233 -0.45 -10.06 -8.20
C ASP A 233 -0.08 -8.98 -7.17
N HIS A 234 -1.00 -8.06 -6.90
CA HIS A 234 -0.82 -7.02 -5.89
C HIS A 234 -0.56 -7.62 -4.49
N LYS A 235 -1.25 -8.70 -4.13
CA LYS A 235 -1.07 -9.36 -2.82
C LYS A 235 0.34 -9.90 -2.64
N LEU A 236 1.00 -10.35 -3.71
CA LEU A 236 2.40 -10.79 -3.66
C LEU A 236 3.34 -9.64 -3.23
N PHE A 237 3.06 -8.41 -3.67
CA PHE A 237 3.81 -7.24 -3.23
C PHE A 237 3.48 -6.86 -1.79
N VAL A 238 2.23 -7.03 -1.36
CA VAL A 238 1.83 -6.83 0.06
C VAL A 238 2.68 -7.70 0.98
N THR A 239 2.82 -8.98 0.65
CA THR A 239 3.59 -9.93 1.47
C THR A 239 5.10 -9.69 1.44
N VAL A 240 5.65 -9.10 0.36
CA VAL A 240 7.07 -8.68 0.32
C VAL A 240 7.32 -7.50 1.25
N HIS A 241 6.46 -6.48 1.21
CA HIS A 241 6.60 -5.30 2.06
C HIS A 241 6.39 -5.66 3.54
N SER A 242 5.38 -6.48 3.85
CA SER A 242 5.06 -6.89 5.22
C SER A 242 5.93 -8.02 5.77
N ASN A 243 6.98 -8.43 5.06
CA ASN A 243 7.81 -9.56 5.45
C ASN A 243 8.65 -9.22 6.68
N ALA A 244 8.39 -9.89 7.80
CA ALA A 244 9.05 -9.62 9.08
C ALA A 244 10.59 -9.73 9.02
N MET A 245 11.15 -10.54 8.11
CA MET A 245 12.59 -10.71 8.01
C MET A 245 13.29 -9.56 7.30
N THR A 246 12.63 -8.94 6.32
CA THR A 246 13.18 -7.85 5.51
C THR A 246 12.67 -6.48 5.93
N PHE A 247 11.58 -6.41 6.71
CA PHE A 247 10.91 -5.16 7.08
C PHE A 247 11.88 -4.15 7.70
N GLY A 248 12.72 -4.60 8.64
CA GLY A 248 13.69 -3.75 9.35
C GLY A 248 14.89 -3.29 8.51
N GLU A 249 15.05 -3.79 7.28
CA GLU A 249 16.07 -3.25 6.38
C GLU A 249 15.61 -1.92 5.79
N ALA A 250 14.37 -1.88 5.30
CA ALA A 250 13.82 -0.70 4.66
C ALA A 250 13.27 0.34 5.64
N HIS A 251 13.03 -0.04 6.90
CA HIS A 251 12.33 0.79 7.88
C HIS A 251 13.09 0.93 9.20
N GLY A 252 12.84 2.03 9.90
CA GLY A 252 13.43 2.33 11.21
C GLY A 252 14.61 3.29 11.14
N SER A 253 14.52 4.32 10.28
CA SER A 253 15.54 5.37 10.09
C SER A 253 16.84 4.85 9.50
N THR A 254 16.73 3.99 8.48
CA THR A 254 17.89 3.35 7.83
C THR A 254 18.32 4.10 6.57
N CYS A 255 19.58 3.92 6.16
CA CYS A 255 20.07 4.49 4.89
C CYS A 255 19.42 3.83 3.66
N SER A 256 18.88 2.62 3.81
CA SER A 256 18.27 1.80 2.75
C SER A 256 16.84 2.18 2.41
N PHE A 257 16.15 2.94 3.27
CA PHE A 257 14.75 3.32 3.13
C PHE A 257 14.38 3.76 1.70
N TRP A 258 15.04 4.79 1.16
CA TRP A 258 14.73 5.31 -0.17
C TRP A 258 14.97 4.31 -1.30
N LEU A 259 16.11 3.62 -1.27
CA LEU A 259 16.57 2.82 -2.39
C LEU A 259 15.90 1.44 -2.41
N TRP A 260 15.58 0.90 -1.23
CA TRP A 260 14.74 -0.30 -1.11
C TRP A 260 13.36 -0.02 -1.72
N HIS A 261 12.71 1.08 -1.34
CA HIS A 261 11.40 1.45 -1.89
C HIS A 261 11.46 1.78 -3.38
N ARG A 262 12.54 2.39 -3.88
CA ARG A 262 12.74 2.61 -5.34
C ARG A 262 12.74 1.29 -6.11
N ARG A 263 13.53 0.30 -5.67
CA ARG A 263 13.55 -1.03 -6.31
C ARG A 263 12.17 -1.70 -6.25
N PHE A 264 11.47 -1.56 -5.12
CA PHE A 264 10.12 -2.08 -4.95
C PHE A 264 9.12 -1.44 -5.93
N LEU A 265 9.15 -0.11 -6.08
CA LEU A 265 8.33 0.64 -7.04
C LEU A 265 8.61 0.24 -8.49
N LEU A 266 9.88 0.05 -8.86
CA LEU A 266 10.26 -0.39 -10.21
C LEU A 266 9.66 -1.75 -10.54
N ALA A 267 9.78 -2.72 -9.63
CA ALA A 267 9.20 -4.05 -9.84
C ALA A 267 7.66 -4.03 -9.86
N TYR A 268 7.01 -3.21 -9.02
CA TYR A 268 5.56 -3.04 -9.06
C TYR A 268 5.10 -2.39 -10.38
N GLU A 269 5.85 -1.40 -10.89
CA GLU A 269 5.60 -0.78 -12.18
C GLU A 269 5.74 -1.80 -13.32
N GLU A 270 6.77 -2.66 -13.30
CA GLU A 270 6.90 -3.75 -14.28
C GLU A 270 5.76 -4.75 -14.20
N MET A 271 5.29 -5.07 -12.99
CA MET A 271 4.10 -5.91 -12.81
C MET A 271 2.90 -5.27 -13.50
N LEU A 272 2.66 -3.97 -13.29
CA LEU A 272 1.56 -3.27 -13.94
C LEU A 272 1.70 -3.23 -15.46
N ARG A 273 2.92 -3.00 -15.97
CA ARG A 273 3.21 -2.95 -17.42
C ARG A 273 3.09 -4.31 -18.10
N SER A 274 3.33 -5.40 -17.37
CA SER A 274 3.32 -6.77 -17.91
C SER A 274 1.91 -7.33 -18.20
N GLN A 275 0.85 -6.63 -17.79
CA GLN A 275 -0.52 -7.13 -17.90
C GLN A 275 -1.07 -7.17 -19.33
N GLY A 276 -0.46 -6.42 -20.24
CA GLY A 276 -0.84 -6.39 -21.65
C GLY A 276 -0.32 -5.16 -22.38
N PRO A 277 -0.42 -5.12 -23.72
CA PRO A 277 0.13 -4.04 -24.55
C PRO A 277 -0.39 -2.64 -24.19
N GLU A 278 -1.64 -2.52 -23.72
CA GLU A 278 -2.21 -1.23 -23.31
C GLU A 278 -1.52 -0.62 -22.08
N PHE A 279 -0.93 -1.44 -21.21
CA PHE A 279 -0.23 -1.00 -20.01
C PHE A 279 1.27 -0.87 -20.22
N ALA A 280 1.78 -1.24 -21.40
CA ALA A 280 3.21 -1.34 -21.66
C ALA A 280 3.97 -0.04 -21.44
N CYS A 281 3.31 1.12 -21.51
CA CYS A 281 3.91 2.44 -21.28
C CYS A 281 3.50 3.08 -19.94
N LEU A 282 2.78 2.37 -19.08
CA LEU A 282 2.34 2.86 -17.78
C LEU A 282 3.54 3.18 -16.87
N THR A 283 3.43 4.29 -16.15
CA THR A 283 4.34 4.66 -15.05
C THR A 283 3.54 4.94 -13.79
N ILE A 284 4.12 4.68 -12.62
CA ILE A 284 3.46 5.00 -11.34
C ILE A 284 3.39 6.53 -11.17
N PRO A 285 2.19 7.13 -10.99
CA PRO A 285 2.07 8.55 -10.71
C PRO A 285 2.40 8.86 -9.25
N TYR A 286 2.58 10.14 -8.91
CA TYR A 286 2.88 10.58 -7.54
C TYR A 286 1.83 11.54 -6.99
N ILE A 287 1.77 11.69 -5.66
CA ILE A 287 0.91 12.66 -4.96
C ILE A 287 1.70 13.95 -4.73
N ASP A 288 1.20 15.07 -5.23
CA ASP A 288 1.80 16.38 -4.97
C ASP A 288 1.21 16.98 -3.70
N TYR A 289 1.53 16.40 -2.53
CA TYR A 289 1.00 16.88 -1.26
C TYR A 289 1.46 18.31 -0.92
N VAL A 290 2.51 18.83 -1.57
CA VAL A 290 2.92 20.24 -1.43
C VAL A 290 1.84 21.14 -2.00
N GLN A 291 1.35 20.81 -3.19
CA GLN A 291 0.27 21.54 -3.82
C GLN A 291 -1.06 21.29 -3.12
N ASP A 292 -1.37 20.05 -2.71
CA ASP A 292 -2.59 19.76 -1.97
C ASP A 292 -2.62 20.56 -0.64
N SER A 293 -1.45 20.78 -0.02
CA SER A 293 -1.30 21.61 1.17
C SER A 293 -1.48 23.11 0.89
N VAL A 294 -1.09 23.62 -0.28
CA VAL A 294 -1.41 24.99 -0.72
C VAL A 294 -2.93 25.16 -0.88
N ASP A 295 -3.57 24.20 -1.54
CA ASP A 295 -5.03 24.24 -1.75
C ASP A 295 -5.79 24.18 -0.41
N PHE A 296 -5.32 23.35 0.55
CA PHE A 296 -5.83 23.31 1.91
C PHE A 296 -5.71 24.65 2.64
N ARG A 297 -4.51 25.26 2.66
CA ARG A 297 -4.29 26.55 3.33
C ARG A 297 -5.11 27.69 2.74
N SER A 298 -5.40 27.63 1.43
CA SER A 298 -6.26 28.61 0.75
C SER A 298 -7.76 28.40 0.99
N GLY A 299 -8.15 27.35 1.72
CA GLY A 299 -9.55 27.04 2.01
C GLY A 299 -10.34 26.42 0.86
N LYS A 300 -9.68 26.06 -0.26
CA LYS A 300 -10.34 25.36 -1.39
C LYS A 300 -10.82 23.97 -1.04
N CYS A 301 -10.22 23.36 -0.02
CA CYS A 301 -10.51 22.03 0.47
C CYS A 301 -10.19 21.97 1.97
N ASN A 302 -10.68 20.95 2.67
CA ASN A 302 -10.60 20.87 4.13
C ASN A 302 -10.22 19.50 4.68
N SER A 303 -9.95 18.53 3.80
CA SER A 303 -9.64 17.15 4.17
C SER A 303 -8.76 16.47 3.13
N VAL A 304 -8.12 15.37 3.49
CA VAL A 304 -7.28 14.57 2.59
C VAL A 304 -8.06 14.19 1.33
N LYS A 305 -9.31 13.71 1.51
CA LYS A 305 -10.19 13.36 0.40
C LYS A 305 -10.50 14.54 -0.53
N SER A 306 -10.74 15.73 0.03
CA SER A 306 -11.13 16.90 -0.78
C SER A 306 -9.95 17.63 -1.41
N CYS A 307 -8.76 17.56 -0.81
CA CYS A 307 -7.56 18.21 -1.34
C CYS A 307 -6.79 17.32 -2.32
N SER A 308 -6.83 15.99 -2.14
CA SER A 308 -6.08 15.06 -2.99
C SER A 308 -6.97 14.32 -3.97
N ASN A 309 -6.88 14.69 -5.25
CA ASN A 309 -7.59 13.99 -6.34
C ASN A 309 -7.20 12.50 -6.40
N ALA A 310 -5.96 12.16 -6.04
CA ALA A 310 -5.51 10.77 -5.96
C ALA A 310 -6.28 10.00 -4.89
N ALA A 311 -6.43 10.59 -3.70
CA ALA A 311 -7.17 9.98 -2.60
C ALA A 311 -8.66 9.82 -2.95
N ALA A 312 -9.27 10.84 -3.57
CA ALA A 312 -10.65 10.78 -4.01
C ALA A 312 -10.90 9.64 -5.03
N ASP A 313 -10.07 9.54 -6.06
CA ASP A 313 -10.22 8.53 -7.12
C ASP A 313 -9.95 7.11 -6.60
N LEU A 314 -8.95 6.94 -5.73
CA LEU A 314 -8.61 5.63 -5.16
C LEU A 314 -9.64 5.12 -4.14
N LEU A 315 -10.33 6.04 -3.44
CA LEU A 315 -11.49 5.68 -2.62
C LEU A 315 -12.66 5.14 -3.45
N ALA A 316 -12.79 5.60 -4.70
CA ALA A 316 -13.85 5.17 -5.60
C ALA A 316 -13.57 3.82 -6.27
N LEU A 317 -12.38 3.21 -6.06
CA LEU A 317 -12.10 1.86 -6.56
C LEU A 317 -13.04 0.84 -5.94
N ALA A 318 -13.63 -0.01 -6.79
CA ALA A 318 -14.51 -1.08 -6.35
C ALA A 318 -13.76 -2.03 -5.38
N PRO A 319 -14.39 -2.46 -4.27
CA PRO A 319 -13.79 -3.41 -3.35
C PRO A 319 -13.46 -4.73 -4.06
N VAL A 320 -12.27 -5.27 -3.83
CA VAL A 320 -11.91 -6.62 -4.25
C VAL A 320 -12.20 -7.58 -3.09
N ALA A 321 -13.22 -8.44 -3.25
CA ALA A 321 -13.73 -9.28 -2.17
C ALA A 321 -12.66 -10.20 -1.54
N ALA A 322 -11.70 -10.68 -2.34
CA ALA A 322 -10.64 -11.59 -1.89
C ALA A 322 -9.61 -10.93 -0.95
N ASN A 323 -9.48 -9.60 -0.94
CA ASN A 323 -8.52 -8.88 -0.12
C ASN A 323 -8.96 -7.40 0.01
N PRO A 324 -9.91 -7.11 0.92
CA PRO A 324 -10.46 -5.77 1.07
C PRO A 324 -9.39 -4.79 1.57
N VAL A 325 -9.40 -3.58 1.02
CA VAL A 325 -8.54 -2.48 1.48
C VAL A 325 -9.23 -1.79 2.65
N ARG A 326 -8.58 -1.76 3.81
CA ARG A 326 -9.08 -1.05 5.00
C ARG A 326 -8.53 0.36 4.99
N ARG A 327 -9.41 1.36 5.11
CA ARG A 327 -9.06 2.78 5.08
C ARG A 327 -9.64 3.52 6.28
N GLY A 328 -8.94 4.53 6.75
CA GLY A 328 -9.52 5.55 7.62
C GLY A 328 -10.52 6.44 6.88
N ASP A 329 -11.27 7.25 7.61
CA ASP A 329 -12.19 8.22 7.02
C ASP A 329 -11.45 9.47 6.52
N TRP A 330 -10.94 9.41 5.29
CA TRP A 330 -10.17 10.52 4.67
C TRP A 330 -11.00 11.79 4.46
N SER A 331 -12.33 11.75 4.64
CA SER A 331 -13.16 12.95 4.60
C SER A 331 -13.10 13.79 5.89
N ARG A 332 -12.63 13.19 6.99
CA ARG A 332 -12.48 13.84 8.31
C ARG A 332 -11.04 14.21 8.65
N VAL A 333 -10.09 13.62 7.93
CA VAL A 333 -8.66 13.82 8.16
C VAL A 333 -8.19 15.09 7.44
N ARG A 334 -7.52 15.99 8.15
CA ARG A 334 -6.95 17.24 7.59
C ARG A 334 -5.58 16.98 6.98
N TYR A 335 -5.16 17.86 6.06
CA TYR A 335 -3.76 17.90 5.65
C TYR A 335 -2.91 18.45 6.80
N ASP A 336 -1.94 17.65 7.25
CA ASP A 336 -1.03 18.03 8.33
C ASP A 336 -0.07 19.15 7.89
N ASP A 337 0.33 19.99 8.85
CA ASP A 337 1.21 21.14 8.63
C ASP A 337 2.57 20.75 8.01
N ARG A 338 2.99 19.50 8.20
CA ARG A 338 4.25 18.95 7.71
C ARG A 338 4.26 18.61 6.22
N PHE A 339 3.11 18.63 5.52
CA PHE A 339 3.07 18.52 4.06
C PHE A 339 3.32 19.86 3.34
N GLY A 340 3.44 20.95 4.10
CA GLY A 340 3.74 22.27 3.57
C GLY A 340 5.14 22.36 2.97
N PHE A 341 5.30 23.31 2.05
CA PHE A 341 6.57 23.56 1.35
C PHE A 341 7.75 23.81 2.30
N GLU A 342 7.56 24.64 3.33
CA GLU A 342 8.60 24.97 4.32
C GLU A 342 9.16 23.71 5.00
N ALA A 343 8.25 22.86 5.49
CA ALA A 343 8.62 21.62 6.17
C ALA A 343 9.39 20.69 5.22
N ILE A 344 8.93 20.51 3.99
CA ILE A 344 9.56 19.61 3.02
C ILE A 344 10.91 20.14 2.56
N LYS A 345 11.00 21.43 2.19
CA LYS A 345 12.26 22.05 1.80
C LYS A 345 13.29 21.88 2.91
N ARG A 346 12.93 22.13 4.16
CA ARG A 346 13.82 21.95 5.30
C ARG A 346 14.27 20.50 5.46
N LEU A 347 13.40 19.52 5.23
CA LEU A 347 13.73 18.10 5.35
C LEU A 347 14.80 17.68 4.33
N ILE A 348 14.65 18.08 3.07
CA ILE A 348 15.49 17.56 1.98
C ILE A 348 16.59 18.52 1.54
N LEU A 349 16.42 19.83 1.75
CA LEU A 349 17.36 20.88 1.37
C LEU A 349 17.62 21.84 2.56
N PRO A 350 18.08 21.34 3.73
CA PRO A 350 18.40 22.21 4.85
C PRO A 350 19.56 23.14 4.46
N ALA A 351 19.34 24.45 4.52
CA ALA A 351 20.30 25.45 4.08
C ALA A 351 21.56 25.43 4.95
N GLY A 352 22.73 25.49 4.31
CA GLY A 352 24.03 25.42 5.00
C GLY A 352 24.39 24.06 5.62
N GLN A 353 23.54 23.04 5.50
CA GLN A 353 23.76 21.72 6.08
C GLN A 353 24.07 20.67 4.99
N LYS A 354 24.87 19.68 5.37
CA LYS A 354 25.28 18.54 4.51
C LYS A 354 24.91 17.22 5.20
N PRO A 355 23.61 16.92 5.38
CA PRO A 355 23.19 15.71 6.08
C PRO A 355 23.65 14.46 5.32
N THR A 356 24.12 13.45 6.04
CA THR A 356 24.42 12.13 5.48
C THR A 356 23.16 11.48 4.91
N MET A 357 23.31 10.50 4.03
CA MET A 357 22.18 9.72 3.47
C MET A 357 21.31 9.11 4.58
N THR A 358 21.91 8.62 5.67
CA THR A 358 21.17 8.09 6.82
C THR A 358 20.37 9.17 7.52
N ALA A 359 20.96 10.34 7.76
CA ALA A 359 20.29 11.44 8.47
C ALA A 359 19.09 11.99 7.68
N ILE A 360 19.24 12.19 6.37
CA ILE A 360 18.12 12.65 5.52
C ILE A 360 17.05 11.56 5.36
N SER A 361 17.45 10.29 5.22
CA SER A 361 16.49 9.18 5.15
C SER A 361 15.65 9.10 6.43
N ALA A 362 16.30 9.19 7.59
CA ALA A 362 15.63 9.24 8.89
C ALA A 362 14.68 10.44 9.00
N ALA A 363 15.11 11.63 8.59
CA ALA A 363 14.30 12.83 8.64
C ALA A 363 13.03 12.73 7.77
N VAL A 364 13.13 12.15 6.56
CA VAL A 364 11.99 11.98 5.67
C VAL A 364 11.07 10.86 6.14
N GLU A 365 11.63 9.72 6.56
CA GLU A 365 10.88 8.56 7.05
C GLU A 365 10.05 8.93 8.29
N THR A 366 10.68 9.51 9.32
CA THR A 366 10.02 9.86 10.59
C THR A 366 9.07 11.06 10.50
N ASN A 367 9.02 11.72 9.34
CA ASN A 367 8.21 12.92 9.14
C ASN A 367 7.18 12.71 8.04
N VAL A 368 7.37 13.33 6.87
CA VAL A 368 6.35 13.37 5.81
C VAL A 368 5.90 11.97 5.35
N HIS A 369 6.77 10.96 5.40
CA HIS A 369 6.40 9.57 5.12
C HIS A 369 5.48 8.98 6.20
N ASN A 370 5.94 8.88 7.44
CA ASN A 370 5.17 8.29 8.53
C ASN A 370 3.87 9.05 8.82
N ILE A 371 3.87 10.38 8.67
CA ILE A 371 2.66 11.19 8.87
C ILE A 371 1.60 10.84 7.82
N PHE A 372 1.96 10.66 6.54
CA PHE A 372 0.96 10.29 5.53
C PHE A 372 0.39 8.90 5.80
N HIS A 373 1.24 7.92 6.14
CA HIS A 373 0.80 6.61 6.62
C HIS A 373 -0.15 6.70 7.81
N SER A 374 0.20 7.52 8.81
CA SER A 374 -0.59 7.76 10.02
C SER A 374 -1.98 8.28 9.71
N ILE A 375 -2.07 9.40 9.01
CA ILE A 375 -3.35 10.11 8.84
C ILE A 375 -4.33 9.35 7.95
N LEU A 376 -3.84 8.50 7.04
CA LEU A 376 -4.72 7.70 6.17
C LEU A 376 -5.41 6.54 6.91
N GLY A 377 -4.86 6.06 8.03
CA GLY A 377 -5.51 5.01 8.81
C GLY A 377 -5.64 3.66 8.10
N GLY A 378 -6.27 2.69 8.77
CA GLY A 378 -6.51 1.36 8.19
C GLY A 378 -5.21 0.64 7.84
N ASP A 379 -5.15 0.05 6.66
CA ASP A 379 -3.95 -0.68 6.21
C ASP A 379 -2.72 0.24 6.15
N MET A 380 -2.89 1.52 5.79
CA MET A 380 -1.79 2.49 5.68
C MET A 380 -1.02 2.70 6.99
N GLN A 381 -1.59 2.32 8.15
CA GLN A 381 -0.91 2.33 9.46
C GLN A 381 -0.22 1.01 9.81
N THR A 382 -0.06 0.07 8.88
CA THR A 382 0.50 -1.26 9.18
C THR A 382 1.66 -1.61 8.27
N ALA A 383 2.37 -2.70 8.57
CA ALA A 383 3.34 -3.29 7.65
C ALA A 383 2.71 -3.76 6.32
N SER A 384 1.38 -3.88 6.24
CA SER A 384 0.63 -4.16 5.01
C SER A 384 0.07 -2.89 4.36
N SER A 385 0.65 -1.72 4.62
CA SER A 385 0.21 -0.43 4.07
C SER A 385 0.11 -0.39 2.56
N ASN A 386 0.97 -1.14 1.87
CA ASN A 386 0.92 -1.31 0.43
C ASN A 386 -0.22 -2.17 -0.09
N ASN A 387 -1.12 -2.65 0.79
CA ASN A 387 -2.42 -3.17 0.42
C ASN A 387 -3.36 -2.08 -0.11
N ASP A 388 -3.18 -0.84 0.33
CA ASP A 388 -3.87 0.29 -0.26
C ASP A 388 -3.06 0.80 -1.47
N PRO A 389 -3.64 0.84 -2.68
CA PRO A 389 -2.99 1.40 -3.86
C PRO A 389 -2.39 2.80 -3.69
N ILE A 390 -2.89 3.61 -2.76
CA ILE A 390 -2.35 4.95 -2.50
C ILE A 390 -0.89 4.92 -2.01
N PHE A 391 -0.46 3.80 -1.42
CA PHE A 391 0.92 3.55 -1.01
C PHE A 391 1.91 3.81 -2.14
N TYR A 392 1.64 3.29 -3.34
CA TYR A 392 2.59 3.36 -4.46
C TYR A 392 2.75 4.81 -4.96
N LEU A 393 1.69 5.61 -4.89
CA LEU A 393 1.74 7.03 -5.25
C LEU A 393 2.44 7.84 -4.16
N HIS A 394 2.18 7.53 -2.89
CA HIS A 394 2.87 8.14 -1.76
C HIS A 394 4.38 7.89 -1.84
N HIS A 395 4.78 6.63 -2.05
CA HIS A 395 6.19 6.24 -2.18
C HIS A 395 6.84 6.76 -3.45
N ALA A 396 6.08 6.97 -4.54
CA ALA A 396 6.58 7.71 -5.70
C ALA A 396 6.89 9.18 -5.35
N THR A 397 6.13 9.81 -4.44
CA THR A 397 6.48 11.14 -3.93
C THR A 397 7.73 11.11 -3.05
N ILE A 398 7.89 10.12 -2.18
CA ILE A 398 9.11 9.95 -1.36
C ILE A 398 10.34 9.76 -2.26
N ASP A 399 10.21 8.96 -3.31
CA ASP A 399 11.25 8.76 -4.31
C ASP A 399 11.57 10.03 -5.13
N LEU A 400 10.55 10.85 -5.42
CA LEU A 400 10.74 12.17 -6.00
C LEU A 400 11.56 13.08 -5.08
N LEU A 401 11.28 13.10 -3.78
CA LEU A 401 12.05 13.91 -2.84
C LEU A 401 13.54 13.53 -2.84
N HIS A 402 13.85 12.23 -2.95
CA HIS A 402 15.22 11.76 -3.15
C HIS A 402 15.83 12.29 -4.45
N THR A 403 15.06 12.29 -5.53
CA THR A 403 15.52 12.78 -6.83
C THR A 403 15.87 14.27 -6.78
N ILE A 404 15.05 15.09 -6.10
CA ILE A 404 15.32 16.52 -5.87
C ILE A 404 16.58 16.71 -5.00
N TYR A 405 16.68 15.97 -3.88
CA TYR A 405 17.89 16.00 -3.04
C TYR A 405 19.14 15.70 -3.86
N ARG A 406 19.09 14.67 -4.71
CA ARG A 406 20.23 14.27 -5.53
C ARG A 406 20.63 15.36 -6.52
N GLU A 407 19.68 15.94 -7.24
CA GLU A 407 19.97 17.03 -8.19
C GLU A 407 20.66 18.21 -7.48
N CYS A 408 20.19 18.57 -6.29
CA CYS A 408 20.67 19.74 -5.58
C CYS A 408 21.91 19.53 -4.71
N ARG A 409 22.12 18.32 -4.18
CA ARG A 409 23.16 18.05 -3.18
C ARG A 409 24.27 17.15 -3.68
N LEU A 410 24.03 16.33 -4.70
CA LEU A 410 24.94 15.27 -5.13
C LEU A 410 25.51 15.47 -6.53
N LYS A 411 25.06 16.48 -7.28
CA LYS A 411 25.64 16.84 -8.58
C LYS A 411 27.11 17.24 -8.42
N GLY A 412 28.01 16.51 -9.08
CA GLY A 412 29.46 16.72 -8.97
C GLY A 412 30.08 16.24 -7.65
N VAL A 413 29.32 15.52 -6.82
CA VAL A 413 29.82 14.91 -5.58
C VAL A 413 30.34 13.50 -5.87
N ALA A 414 31.45 13.12 -5.26
CA ALA A 414 32.05 11.80 -5.44
C ALA A 414 31.15 10.69 -4.85
N ASP A 415 31.13 9.52 -5.48
CA ASP A 415 30.27 8.39 -5.09
C ASP A 415 30.52 7.90 -3.64
N ASN A 416 31.70 8.17 -3.08
CA ASN A 416 32.08 7.77 -1.72
C ASN A 416 31.77 8.81 -0.62
N ASP A 417 31.19 9.96 -0.99
CA ASP A 417 30.74 10.98 -0.04
C ASP A 417 29.62 10.43 0.85
N GLU A 418 29.57 10.83 2.13
CA GLU A 418 28.58 10.35 3.11
C GLU A 418 27.14 10.81 2.82
N ARG A 419 26.97 11.80 1.96
CA ARG A 419 25.69 12.22 1.41
C ARG A 419 25.16 11.23 0.35
N ASN A 420 26.07 10.47 -0.28
CA ASN A 420 25.71 9.33 -1.12
C ASN A 420 25.47 8.07 -0.27
N PHE A 421 24.95 7.02 -0.89
CA PHE A 421 24.80 5.73 -0.22
C PHE A 421 26.18 5.06 -0.05
N LYS A 422 26.75 5.16 1.15
CA LYS A 422 28.03 4.54 1.50
C LYS A 422 27.82 3.17 2.15
N GLU A 423 27.44 3.18 3.42
CA GLU A 423 27.11 2.00 4.21
C GLU A 423 26.28 2.39 5.44
N CYS A 424 25.47 1.46 5.95
CA CYS A 424 24.90 1.58 7.29
C CYS A 424 24.58 0.20 7.87
N THR A 425 24.34 0.17 9.17
CA THR A 425 23.82 -1.00 9.87
C THR A 425 22.30 -1.00 9.78
N VAL A 426 21.72 -2.11 9.34
CA VAL A 426 20.29 -2.32 9.20
C VAL A 426 19.85 -3.53 9.99
N ARG A 427 18.59 -3.59 10.40
CA ARG A 427 18.02 -4.78 11.02
C ARG A 427 17.65 -5.81 9.94
N TYR A 428 17.87 -7.08 10.22
CA TYR A 428 17.38 -8.19 9.43
C TYR A 428 16.77 -9.22 10.41
N ASP A 429 15.82 -10.04 9.97
CA ASP A 429 15.13 -11.07 10.78
C ASP A 429 14.37 -10.58 12.04
N GLY A 430 14.28 -9.27 12.25
CA GLY A 430 13.59 -8.66 13.39
C GLY A 430 14.39 -8.66 14.70
N ARG A 431 15.55 -9.34 14.77
CA ARG A 431 16.39 -9.37 15.99
C ARG A 431 17.84 -9.00 15.71
N ASN A 432 18.37 -9.38 14.56
CA ASN A 432 19.79 -9.21 14.25
C ASN A 432 20.05 -7.96 13.41
N THR A 433 21.32 -7.55 13.38
CA THR A 433 21.77 -6.41 12.56
C THR A 433 22.87 -6.84 11.60
N ARG A 434 22.88 -6.23 10.41
CA ARG A 434 23.92 -6.45 9.41
C ARG A 434 24.33 -5.13 8.78
N ASN A 435 25.53 -5.09 8.23
CA ASN A 435 25.99 -3.94 7.45
C ASN A 435 25.62 -4.11 5.98
N VAL A 436 25.00 -3.07 5.42
CA VAL A 436 24.77 -2.95 3.97
C VAL A 436 25.69 -1.86 3.42
N ARG A 437 26.23 -2.09 2.22
CA ARG A 437 27.13 -1.18 1.50
C ARG A 437 26.56 -0.92 0.10
N GLY A 438 27.15 0.01 -0.65
CA GLY A 438 26.71 0.33 -2.01
C GLY A 438 26.57 -0.89 -2.95
N ASN A 439 27.40 -1.91 -2.83
CA ASN A 439 27.31 -3.14 -3.64
C ASN A 439 26.37 -4.22 -3.07
N THR A 440 25.74 -3.98 -1.92
CA THR A 440 24.79 -4.92 -1.32
C THR A 440 23.44 -4.86 -2.05
N ALA A 441 22.84 -6.03 -2.26
CA ALA A 441 21.49 -6.14 -2.80
C ALA A 441 20.43 -5.86 -1.72
N PRO A 442 19.38 -5.08 -2.01
CA PRO A 442 18.25 -4.91 -1.10
C PRO A 442 17.56 -6.27 -0.87
N MET A 443 17.42 -6.71 0.38
CA MET A 443 16.76 -7.99 0.68
C MET A 443 15.25 -7.81 0.57
N MET A 444 14.65 -8.54 -0.37
CA MET A 444 13.22 -8.53 -0.62
C MET A 444 12.78 -9.98 -0.72
N MET A 445 11.96 -10.41 0.23
CA MET A 445 11.59 -11.82 0.38
C MET A 445 10.10 -11.98 0.17
N GLN A 446 9.73 -12.89 -0.71
CA GLN A 446 8.38 -13.39 -0.79
C GLN A 446 8.24 -14.66 0.06
N ALA A 447 7.54 -14.54 1.18
CA ALA A 447 7.61 -15.52 2.28
C ALA A 447 9.06 -15.82 2.68
N SER A 448 9.58 -17.01 2.37
CA SER A 448 10.96 -17.42 2.67
C SER A 448 11.90 -17.39 1.46
N THR A 449 11.43 -16.94 0.30
CA THR A 449 12.20 -16.97 -0.96
C THR A 449 12.53 -15.56 -1.43
N ASP A 450 13.78 -15.33 -1.86
CA ASP A 450 14.16 -14.03 -2.44
C ASP A 450 13.33 -13.76 -3.71
N VAL A 451 12.87 -12.52 -3.89
CA VAL A 451 12.01 -12.14 -5.03
C VAL A 451 12.64 -12.40 -6.40
N THR A 452 13.97 -12.46 -6.49
CA THR A 452 14.70 -12.79 -7.73
C THR A 452 14.71 -14.29 -8.03
N ALA A 453 14.43 -15.13 -7.03
CA ALA A 453 14.32 -16.58 -7.14
C ALA A 453 12.86 -17.08 -7.11
N ASP A 454 11.92 -16.31 -6.55
CA ASP A 454 10.51 -16.69 -6.47
C ASP A 454 9.91 -16.84 -7.89
N PRO A 455 9.33 -17.99 -8.23
CA PRO A 455 8.87 -18.28 -9.59
C PRO A 455 7.73 -17.37 -10.07
N ARG A 456 6.98 -16.75 -9.15
CA ARG A 456 5.88 -15.83 -9.46
C ARG A 456 6.37 -14.41 -9.64
N MET A 457 7.39 -13.99 -8.88
CA MET A 457 7.85 -12.60 -8.83
C MET A 457 9.11 -12.31 -9.67
N LYS A 458 9.98 -13.29 -9.90
CA LYS A 458 11.30 -13.08 -10.53
C LYS A 458 11.24 -12.29 -11.84
N LYS A 459 10.21 -12.53 -12.65
CA LYS A 459 9.98 -11.85 -13.94
C LYS A 459 9.82 -10.33 -13.83
N TRP A 460 9.36 -9.82 -12.68
CA TRP A 460 9.17 -8.38 -12.45
C TRP A 460 10.39 -7.72 -11.82
N PHE A 461 11.31 -8.50 -11.25
CA PHE A 461 12.60 -8.02 -10.75
C PHE A 461 13.74 -8.23 -11.76
N GLU A 462 13.49 -8.96 -12.84
CA GLU A 462 14.49 -9.28 -13.85
C GLU A 462 15.03 -8.02 -14.54
N GLY A 463 16.34 -7.81 -14.40
CA GLY A 463 17.05 -6.65 -14.94
C GLY A 463 16.93 -5.38 -14.10
N VAL A 464 16.02 -5.31 -13.12
CA VAL A 464 15.95 -4.17 -12.19
C VAL A 464 17.29 -4.09 -11.44
N PRO A 465 17.94 -2.91 -11.37
CA PRO A 465 19.21 -2.77 -10.64
C PRO A 465 19.13 -3.36 -9.23
N ASN A 466 20.11 -4.20 -8.87
CA ASN A 466 20.07 -5.02 -7.66
C ASN A 466 21.18 -4.69 -6.66
N THR A 467 21.70 -3.47 -6.68
CA THR A 467 22.61 -2.96 -5.65
C THR A 467 22.18 -1.57 -5.23
N TYR A 468 22.41 -1.20 -3.97
CA TYR A 468 22.06 0.13 -3.49
C TYR A 468 22.68 1.24 -4.33
N MET A 469 23.97 1.14 -4.66
CA MET A 469 24.66 2.14 -5.48
C MET A 469 24.01 2.29 -6.87
N ALA A 470 23.63 1.18 -7.51
CA ALA A 470 23.00 1.20 -8.82
C ALA A 470 21.57 1.78 -8.80
N LEU A 471 20.94 1.92 -7.63
CA LEU A 471 19.61 2.49 -7.44
C LEU A 471 19.63 3.99 -7.13
N THR A 472 20.79 4.58 -6.85
CA THR A 472 20.90 5.97 -6.38
C THR A 472 20.39 7.01 -7.39
N ASP A 473 20.55 6.76 -8.68
CA ASP A 473 20.21 7.69 -9.75
C ASP A 473 19.06 7.16 -10.62
N ALA A 474 17.86 7.73 -10.47
CA ALA A 474 16.68 7.35 -11.26
C ALA A 474 16.87 7.50 -12.77
N SER A 475 17.81 8.37 -13.21
CA SER A 475 18.13 8.58 -14.62
C SER A 475 19.16 7.58 -15.18
N LYS A 476 19.77 6.74 -14.34
CA LYS A 476 20.82 5.78 -14.71
C LYS A 476 20.48 4.35 -14.28
N LEU A 477 19.25 3.92 -14.52
CA LEU A 477 18.75 2.58 -14.21
C LEU A 477 18.62 1.68 -15.46
N GLY A 478 19.32 2.02 -16.56
CA GLY A 478 19.18 1.33 -17.84
C GLY A 478 17.78 1.49 -18.43
N LYS A 479 17.14 0.39 -18.88
CA LYS A 479 15.77 0.39 -19.45
C LYS A 479 14.67 0.82 -18.47
N PHE A 480 15.01 0.88 -17.18
CA PHE A 480 14.11 1.28 -16.10
C PHE A 480 14.25 2.76 -15.74
N SER A 481 15.15 3.50 -16.39
CA SER A 481 15.38 4.91 -16.07
C SER A 481 14.10 5.72 -16.27
N TYR A 482 13.86 6.66 -15.36
CA TYR A 482 12.68 7.51 -15.38
C TYR A 482 13.01 8.92 -14.88
N LYS A 483 12.13 9.86 -15.23
CA LYS A 483 12.14 11.23 -14.72
C LYS A 483 10.78 11.59 -14.14
N TYR A 484 10.75 12.68 -13.38
CA TYR A 484 9.51 13.26 -12.88
C TYR A 484 9.11 14.48 -13.70
N SER A 485 7.82 14.58 -14.01
CA SER A 485 7.22 15.80 -14.56
C SER A 485 6.75 16.67 -13.40
N LEU A 486 7.51 17.72 -13.10
CA LEU A 486 7.29 18.58 -11.93
C LEU A 486 6.42 19.81 -12.24
N ALA A 487 5.83 20.41 -11.22
CA ALA A 487 5.13 21.69 -11.31
C ALA A 487 5.14 22.40 -9.95
N GLY A 488 4.84 23.70 -9.94
CA GLY A 488 4.75 24.50 -8.72
C GLY A 488 6.01 24.42 -7.86
N PHE A 489 5.84 24.24 -6.55
CA PHE A 489 6.96 24.25 -5.61
C PHE A 489 7.96 23.11 -5.80
N LEU A 490 7.55 21.96 -6.34
CA LEU A 490 8.45 20.85 -6.61
C LEU A 490 9.43 21.17 -7.75
N VAL A 491 8.98 21.87 -8.80
CA VAL A 491 9.89 22.33 -9.87
C VAL A 491 10.79 23.46 -9.38
N ASP A 492 10.27 24.34 -8.52
CA ASP A 492 11.04 25.42 -7.93
C ASP A 492 12.21 24.85 -7.10
N MET A 493 11.97 23.86 -6.23
CA MET A 493 13.04 23.18 -5.47
C MET A 493 14.05 22.49 -6.37
N ASN A 494 13.58 21.75 -7.38
CA ASN A 494 14.46 21.00 -8.27
C ASN A 494 15.43 21.90 -9.05
N ASN A 495 14.95 23.07 -9.48
CA ASN A 495 15.73 23.96 -10.35
C ASN A 495 16.57 24.97 -9.59
N GLN A 496 16.08 25.46 -8.44
CA GLN A 496 16.71 26.55 -7.69
C GLN A 496 17.45 26.07 -6.44
N CYS A 497 17.18 24.85 -5.96
CA CYS A 497 17.83 24.26 -4.80
C CYS A 497 17.77 25.19 -3.58
N ASP A 498 18.93 25.62 -3.05
CA ASP A 498 18.99 26.54 -1.90
C ASP A 498 18.36 27.91 -2.18
N ALA A 499 18.41 28.37 -3.43
CA ALA A 499 17.97 29.71 -3.82
C ALA A 499 16.44 29.84 -3.96
N VAL A 500 15.68 28.77 -3.74
CA VAL A 500 14.25 28.75 -4.04
C VAL A 500 13.48 29.82 -3.26
N SER A 501 12.87 30.75 -4.00
CA SER A 501 12.11 31.90 -3.48
C SER A 501 12.90 32.80 -2.49
N THR A 502 14.21 32.95 -2.69
CA THR A 502 15.06 33.83 -1.86
C THR A 502 15.10 35.30 -2.33
N ARG A 503 14.68 35.58 -3.58
CA ARG A 503 14.58 36.95 -4.14
C ARG A 503 13.37 37.08 -5.06
N LYS A 504 12.72 38.25 -5.05
CA LYS A 504 11.62 38.59 -5.99
C LYS A 504 12.04 38.58 -7.47
N LYS A 505 13.33 38.82 -7.77
CA LYS A 505 13.84 38.91 -9.16
C LYS A 505 14.04 37.54 -9.83
N ASP A 506 14.41 36.52 -9.06
CA ASP A 506 14.65 35.14 -9.55
C ASP A 506 13.34 34.45 -10.00
N LEU A 507 12.18 34.98 -9.55
CA LEU A 507 10.85 34.55 -9.95
C LEU A 507 10.44 35.03 -11.36
N ARG A 508 11.08 36.08 -11.91
CA ARG A 508 10.71 36.68 -13.21
C ARG A 508 11.62 36.29 -14.37
N GLU A 509 12.92 36.06 -14.14
CA GLU A 509 13.87 35.66 -15.22
C GLU A 509 13.70 34.19 -15.65
N SER A 510 13.02 33.39 -14.85
CA SER A 510 12.59 32.03 -15.20
C SER A 510 11.37 32.01 -16.16
N GLY A 511 10.78 33.19 -16.45
CA GLY A 511 9.51 33.38 -17.15
C GLY A 511 9.45 33.01 -18.64
N GLN A 512 10.56 32.64 -19.30
CA GLN A 512 10.51 32.16 -20.69
C GLN A 512 10.44 30.63 -20.83
N ILE A 513 10.73 29.87 -19.77
CA ILE A 513 10.56 28.40 -19.73
C ILE A 513 9.53 27.98 -18.65
N MET A 514 9.35 28.77 -17.58
CA MET A 514 8.45 28.47 -16.46
C MET A 514 6.98 28.87 -16.63
N THR A 515 6.61 29.57 -17.70
CA THR A 515 5.20 29.97 -17.96
C THR A 515 4.25 28.80 -18.22
N ARG A 516 4.74 27.55 -18.35
CA ARG A 516 3.89 26.34 -18.42
C ARG A 516 3.93 25.42 -17.19
N MET A 517 4.86 25.64 -16.25
CA MET A 517 5.09 24.74 -15.09
C MET A 517 4.97 25.45 -13.72
N GLY A 518 5.00 26.79 -13.69
CA GLY A 518 4.63 27.57 -12.51
C GLY A 518 3.12 27.53 -12.25
N ARG A 519 2.73 27.56 -10.98
CA ARG A 519 1.33 27.62 -10.53
C ARG A 519 1.08 28.97 -9.88
N SER A 520 0.09 29.72 -10.35
CA SER A 520 -0.24 31.05 -9.80
C SER A 520 -0.76 30.94 -8.36
N GLU A 521 -1.33 29.79 -7.99
CA GLU A 521 -1.71 29.47 -6.61
C GLU A 521 -0.53 29.55 -5.63
N ASN A 522 0.71 29.46 -6.12
CA ASN A 522 1.91 29.44 -5.30
C ASN A 522 2.55 30.83 -5.18
N ASP A 523 2.08 31.82 -5.93
CA ASP A 523 2.72 33.14 -6.03
C ASP A 523 2.70 33.90 -4.71
N ILE A 524 1.58 33.83 -3.96
CA ILE A 524 1.48 34.45 -2.62
C ILE A 524 2.58 33.91 -1.71
N GLN A 525 2.76 32.58 -1.67
CA GLN A 525 3.78 31.99 -0.80
C GLN A 525 5.21 32.25 -1.31
N ARG A 526 5.44 32.31 -2.62
CA ARG A 526 6.76 32.68 -3.19
C ARG A 526 7.14 34.10 -2.81
N ASP A 527 6.22 35.05 -2.97
CA ASP A 527 6.45 36.45 -2.65
C ASP A 527 6.60 36.66 -1.14
N TRP A 528 5.77 35.97 -0.34
CA TRP A 528 5.89 35.93 1.12
C TRP A 528 7.27 35.42 1.55
N ARG A 529 7.72 34.29 1.01
CA ARG A 529 9.06 33.74 1.30
C ARG A 529 10.16 34.75 0.96
N ALA A 530 10.09 35.36 -0.23
CA ALA A 530 11.10 36.33 -0.63
C ALA A 530 11.12 37.56 0.30
N ALA A 531 9.96 38.01 0.78
CA ALA A 531 9.85 39.10 1.74
C ALA A 531 10.43 38.73 3.11
N VAL A 532 10.06 37.57 3.66
CA VAL A 532 10.61 37.05 4.92
C VAL A 532 12.12 36.84 4.82
N TYR A 533 12.60 36.33 3.68
CA TYR A 533 14.04 36.14 3.45
C TYR A 533 14.79 37.47 3.44
N THR A 534 14.27 38.45 2.70
CA THR A 534 14.85 39.80 2.63
C THR A 534 14.92 40.44 4.03
N GLN A 535 13.87 40.27 4.82
CA GLN A 535 13.82 40.80 6.17
C GLN A 535 14.79 40.08 7.11
N GLY A 536 14.86 38.75 7.07
CA GLY A 536 15.81 37.98 7.86
C GLY A 536 17.27 38.32 7.53
N GLN A 537 17.59 38.61 6.27
CA GLN A 537 18.91 39.12 5.89
C GLN A 537 19.18 40.52 6.48
N ALA A 538 18.19 41.40 6.47
CA ALA A 538 18.29 42.73 7.09
C ALA A 538 18.48 42.64 8.62
N ASP A 539 17.92 41.60 9.25
CA ASP A 539 18.10 41.29 10.67
C ASP A 539 19.44 40.59 10.98
N GLY A 540 20.27 40.33 9.96
CA GLY A 540 21.59 39.72 10.12
C GLY A 540 21.59 38.21 10.35
N LEU A 541 20.49 37.52 10.02
CA LEU A 541 20.38 36.07 10.13
C LEU A 541 21.10 35.35 8.98
N SER A 542 21.63 34.16 9.26
CA SER A 542 22.16 33.27 8.21
C SER A 542 21.02 32.61 7.43
N ASP A 543 21.29 32.18 6.20
CA ASP A 543 20.30 31.51 5.34
C ASP A 543 19.60 30.34 6.05
N GLY A 544 20.37 29.53 6.80
CA GLY A 544 19.83 28.43 7.60
C GLY A 544 18.91 28.90 8.74
N ALA A 545 19.29 29.98 9.43
CA ALA A 545 18.45 30.56 10.48
C ALA A 545 17.16 31.15 9.88
N ILE A 546 17.23 31.83 8.74
CA ILE A 546 16.04 32.39 8.06
C ILE A 546 15.03 31.29 7.73
N GLU A 547 15.48 30.16 7.18
CA GLU A 547 14.60 29.02 6.85
C GLU A 547 14.02 28.37 8.11
N ASP A 548 14.78 28.32 9.20
CA ASP A 548 14.29 27.86 10.49
C ASP A 548 13.19 28.78 11.04
N GLU A 549 13.34 30.10 10.88
CA GLU A 549 12.35 31.10 11.25
C GLU A 549 11.11 31.04 10.34
N MET A 550 11.26 30.79 9.03
CA MET A 550 10.13 30.59 8.12
C MET A 550 9.24 29.40 8.54
N GLU A 551 9.84 28.30 8.99
CA GLU A 551 9.11 27.15 9.52
C GLU A 551 8.31 27.54 10.78
N LYS A 552 8.92 28.30 11.71
CA LYS A 552 8.23 28.81 12.91
C LYS A 552 7.05 29.72 12.54
N ILE A 553 7.25 30.64 11.61
CA ILE A 553 6.19 31.54 11.15
C ILE A 553 5.05 30.74 10.52
N MET A 554 5.34 29.74 9.69
CA MET A 554 4.29 28.89 9.14
C MET A 554 3.55 28.07 10.18
N VAL A 555 4.22 27.57 11.23
CA VAL A 555 3.55 26.92 12.37
C VAL A 555 2.55 27.88 13.04
N MET A 556 2.94 29.13 13.26
CA MET A 556 2.03 30.15 13.80
C MET A 556 0.86 30.46 12.85
N MET A 557 1.11 30.47 11.53
CA MET A 557 0.04 30.65 10.54
C MET A 557 -0.93 29.46 10.50
N TYR A 558 -0.46 28.23 10.67
CA TYR A 558 -1.34 27.06 10.83
C TYR A 558 -2.18 27.13 12.11
N GLU A 559 -1.58 27.59 13.21
CA GLU A 559 -2.27 27.74 14.49
C GLU A 559 -3.39 28.79 14.45
N ASN A 560 -3.13 29.92 13.79
CA ASN A 560 -3.92 31.15 13.98
C ASN A 560 -4.68 31.63 12.73
N CYS A 561 -4.30 31.20 11.53
CA CYS A 561 -4.83 31.77 10.27
C CYS A 561 -5.43 30.71 9.33
N PHE A 562 -4.76 29.57 9.15
CA PHE A 562 -5.19 28.59 8.15
C PHE A 562 -6.35 27.72 8.65
N PRO A 563 -7.17 27.17 7.72
CA PRO A 563 -8.19 26.20 8.08
C PRO A 563 -7.57 25.00 8.79
N GLY A 564 -8.24 24.44 9.78
CA GLY A 564 -7.82 23.17 10.37
C GLY A 564 -7.45 23.16 11.85
N GLY A 565 -7.77 24.22 12.59
CA GLY A 565 -7.64 24.21 14.06
C GLY A 565 -6.19 24.41 14.51
N THR A 566 -5.89 23.95 15.73
CA THR A 566 -4.58 24.16 16.35
C THR A 566 -3.56 23.12 15.90
N VAL A 567 -2.27 23.47 15.92
CA VAL A 567 -1.19 22.49 15.69
C VAL A 567 -1.10 21.56 16.90
N GLU A 568 -1.45 20.30 16.68
CA GLU A 568 -1.50 19.26 17.71
C GLU A 568 -0.28 18.33 17.64
N ASP A 569 0.08 17.72 18.77
CA ASP A 569 1.05 16.63 18.82
C ASP A 569 0.44 15.33 18.26
N PHE A 570 1.26 14.30 18.07
CA PHE A 570 0.77 12.95 17.85
C PHE A 570 -0.10 12.48 19.03
N THR A 571 -1.15 11.72 18.74
CA THR A 571 -1.97 11.14 19.81
C THR A 571 -1.15 10.15 20.66
N PRO A 572 -1.46 9.99 21.96
CA PRO A 572 -0.77 9.01 22.81
C PRO A 572 -0.79 7.60 22.23
N GLU A 573 -1.91 7.19 21.62
CA GLU A 573 -2.09 5.87 21.00
C GLU A 573 -1.16 5.71 19.79
N PHE A 574 -1.03 6.75 18.97
CA PHE A 574 -0.11 6.74 17.85
C PHE A 574 1.34 6.67 18.34
N LYS A 575 1.70 7.45 19.35
CA LYS A 575 3.04 7.40 19.94
C LYS A 575 3.39 6.02 20.52
N ALA A 576 2.45 5.42 21.25
CA ALA A 576 2.61 4.08 21.83
C ALA A 576 2.74 3.00 20.74
N THR A 577 1.91 3.07 19.69
CA THR A 577 1.93 2.10 18.58
C THR A 577 3.26 2.10 17.83
N TRP A 578 3.88 3.27 17.68
CA TRP A 578 5.07 3.45 16.84
C TRP A 578 6.36 3.67 17.63
N GLY A 579 6.30 3.57 18.96
CA GLY A 579 7.46 3.83 19.82
C GLY A 579 8.03 5.24 19.66
N ILE A 580 7.17 6.22 19.34
CA ILE A 580 7.58 7.62 19.18
C ILE A 580 7.65 8.25 20.57
N THR A 581 8.86 8.52 21.03
CA THR A 581 9.10 9.18 22.34
C THR A 581 9.03 10.69 22.24
N GLU A 582 9.35 11.25 21.08
CA GLU A 582 9.44 12.70 20.88
C GLU A 582 8.11 13.32 20.43
N PRO A 583 7.82 14.58 20.81
CA PRO A 583 6.70 15.30 20.24
C PRO A 583 6.88 15.61 18.75
N LYS A 584 5.76 15.81 18.04
CA LYS A 584 5.78 16.30 16.66
C LYS A 584 6.52 17.64 16.61
N ARG A 585 7.45 17.77 15.66
CA ARG A 585 8.32 18.95 15.52
C ARG A 585 7.56 20.27 15.54
N SER A 586 6.48 20.38 14.77
CA SER A 586 5.70 21.62 14.71
C SER A 586 4.97 21.93 16.01
N TRP A 587 4.55 20.91 16.76
CA TRP A 587 4.05 21.09 18.12
C TRP A 587 5.15 21.61 19.05
N THR A 588 6.35 21.02 19.02
CA THR A 588 7.51 21.50 19.80
C THR A 588 7.87 22.95 19.47
N LEU A 589 7.86 23.32 18.18
CA LEU A 589 8.09 24.70 17.76
C LEU A 589 6.99 25.62 18.31
N LEU A 590 5.72 25.24 18.20
CA LEU A 590 4.61 26.03 18.72
C LEU A 590 4.74 26.25 20.24
N GLN A 591 5.05 25.22 21.02
CA GLN A 591 5.24 25.34 22.47
C GLN A 591 6.44 26.24 22.81
N GLY A 592 7.53 26.13 22.05
CA GLY A 592 8.71 26.99 22.21
C GLY A 592 8.42 28.46 21.93
N ILE A 593 7.62 28.75 20.90
CA ILE A 593 7.19 30.11 20.57
C ILE A 593 6.26 30.65 21.67
N LYS A 594 5.24 29.88 22.06
CA LYS A 594 4.25 30.27 23.10
C LYS A 594 4.88 30.50 24.47
N SER A 595 5.90 29.70 24.84
CA SER A 595 6.61 29.85 26.11
C SER A 595 7.72 30.90 26.07
N GLY A 596 8.09 31.40 24.89
CA GLY A 596 9.20 32.33 24.69
C GLY A 596 10.59 31.70 24.75
N THR A 597 10.71 30.37 24.87
CA THR A 597 12.02 29.68 24.85
C THR A 597 12.61 29.56 23.45
N ASN A 598 11.78 29.66 22.42
CA ASN A 598 12.19 29.63 21.02
C ASN A 598 11.37 30.65 20.21
N PRO A 599 11.55 31.96 20.46
CA PRO A 599 10.77 33.01 19.80
C PRO A 599 11.09 33.10 18.30
N ILE A 600 10.27 33.85 17.57
CA ILE A 600 10.56 34.24 16.20
C ILE A 600 11.49 35.45 16.21
N HIS A 601 12.61 35.37 15.50
CA HIS A 601 13.67 36.38 15.47
C HIS A 601 13.66 37.27 14.22
N ILE A 602 12.90 36.90 13.18
CA ILE A 602 12.69 37.78 12.03
C ILE A 602 11.82 38.95 12.49
N SER A 603 12.36 40.16 12.39
CA SER A 603 11.61 41.37 12.66
C SER A 603 10.51 41.54 11.59
N ARG A 604 9.43 42.22 11.94
CA ARG A 604 8.31 42.51 11.04
C ARG A 604 7.59 41.30 10.42
N TRP A 605 7.75 40.10 10.98
CA TRP A 605 7.16 38.88 10.42
C TRP A 605 5.62 38.92 10.39
N THR A 606 4.99 39.56 11.38
CA THR A 606 3.52 39.71 11.45
C THR A 606 3.00 40.69 10.40
N GLU A 607 3.70 41.80 10.14
CA GLU A 607 3.36 42.75 9.07
C GLU A 607 3.50 42.11 7.70
N ILE A 608 4.57 41.33 7.48
CA ILE A 608 4.75 40.57 6.24
C ILE A 608 3.60 39.57 6.07
N ASN A 609 3.25 38.81 7.12
CA ASN A 609 2.11 37.90 7.05
C ASN A 609 0.79 38.62 6.73
N MET A 610 0.56 39.79 7.34
CA MET A 610 -0.64 40.60 7.06
C MET A 610 -0.68 41.07 5.60
N GLU A 611 0.45 41.45 5.01
CA GLU A 611 0.54 41.86 3.60
C GLU A 611 0.15 40.73 2.63
N TYR A 612 0.64 39.51 2.86
CA TYR A 612 0.48 38.39 1.91
C TYR A 612 -0.74 37.50 2.19
N TYR A 613 -1.12 37.32 3.45
CA TYR A 613 -2.17 36.41 3.88
C TYR A 613 -3.36 37.10 4.55
N ASN A 614 -3.33 38.42 4.72
CA ASN A 614 -4.35 39.18 5.45
C ASN A 614 -4.60 38.60 6.86
N CYS A 615 -3.55 38.06 7.48
CA CYS A 615 -3.55 37.54 8.83
C CYS A 615 -2.13 37.65 9.39
N ALA A 616 -1.96 38.23 10.58
CA ALA A 616 -0.64 38.43 11.18
C ALA A 616 -0.01 37.13 11.71
N GLY A 617 -0.84 36.18 12.17
CA GLY A 617 -0.40 34.87 12.65
C GLY A 617 0.04 34.83 14.12
N ASP A 618 0.19 35.95 14.81
CA ASP A 618 0.49 36.04 16.25
C ASP A 618 -0.75 35.92 17.13
N VAL A 619 -1.91 36.35 16.61
CA VAL A 619 -3.23 36.21 17.24
C VAL A 619 -4.18 35.44 16.34
N LYS A 620 -5.08 34.66 16.95
CA LYS A 620 -6.09 33.90 16.22
C LYS A 620 -7.07 34.84 15.53
N SER A 621 -7.15 34.78 14.20
CA SER A 621 -8.14 35.54 13.44
C SER A 621 -9.51 34.85 13.59
N TYR A 622 -10.52 35.59 14.08
CA TYR A 622 -11.90 35.12 14.18
C TYR A 622 -12.63 35.20 12.84
#